data_AF-A0A6B2L3L2-F1
#
_entry.id   AF-A0A6B2L3L2-F1
#
_cell.length_a   1.000
_cell.length_b   1.000
_cell.length_c   1.000
_cell.angle_alpha   90.00
_cell.angle_beta   90.00
_cell.angle_gamma   90.00
#
_symmetry.space_group_name_H-M   'P 1'
#
loop_
_entity.id
_entity.type
_entity.pdbx_description
1 polymer ?
#
loop_
_entity_poly.entity_id
_entity_poly.type
_entity_poly.pdbx_seq_one_letter_code
_entity_poly.pdbx_strand_id
1 'polypeptide(L)'
;MSGPAIQNRNRNIETQIKEAPEELDFIDGIDSSGRILGGTKRKKSEPPPVIPLDEGWVGKYKDFAYQKLARGELDQEEAEETKPPESTDQEAPAEPHTIDDTSYEYIMSLPPLLRNRPPGLNKISDERDKFLYDVACRPDTDVDSYERIPLEKFGEAMLRGMGWAEGVPIGKNSTHVQKVIQLIKQPERLGLGASVQVQPKQRPEGWIPKPGESRKPPPVMALPKGKDGKVRHWKTIDEKLKPLKEPFSVGSRVYIHSGDHSGLTATVTYKQDPNVIVVLPSDERVIVRIAYLQELGEDEEPPMDKTKNLKKKSRETSSQPSPKKMKSSPKPQSSTSTTSNTTSSTTSRWITPDISVKICSKSVEGGKYYCKKGWIIDVLPEGRCVVKVDGSILDGIEERDLETVVPGVSAPVKVVYGEFKGETGKVLEKDSKKGIVYVRLDDDFEVHKMSFDDVAEYLRE
;
A
#
# COMPACT_ATOMS: atom_id res chain seq x y z
N MET A 1 -58.88 12.67 30.17
CA MET A 1 -57.54 13.11 29.78
C MET A 1 -56.97 13.97 30.88
N SER A 2 -55.97 13.47 31.62
CA SER A 2 -55.15 14.25 32.55
C SER A 2 -53.93 13.39 32.86
N GLY A 3 -52.73 13.87 32.52
CA GLY A 3 -51.47 13.17 32.79
C GLY A 3 -50.78 13.80 33.99
N PRO A 4 -50.54 13.08 35.09
CA PRO A 4 -49.78 13.61 36.22
C PRO A 4 -48.26 13.51 35.98
N ALA A 5 -47.53 14.47 36.54
CA ALA A 5 -46.08 14.59 36.38
C ALA A 5 -45.31 13.45 37.05
N ILE A 6 -44.20 13.02 36.43
CA ILE A 6 -43.22 12.12 37.05
C ILE A 6 -42.22 12.98 37.84
N GLN A 7 -42.43 13.08 39.15
CA GLN A 7 -41.47 13.69 40.08
C GLN A 7 -40.43 12.67 40.57
N ASN A 8 -39.23 13.18 40.83
CA ASN A 8 -38.04 12.45 41.30
C ASN A 8 -38.33 11.38 42.37
N ARG A 9 -37.89 10.14 42.13
CA ARG A 9 -38.01 9.02 43.08
C ARG A 9 -36.70 8.27 43.33
N ASN A 10 -35.60 9.00 43.49
CA ASN A 10 -34.30 8.47 43.90
C ASN A 10 -33.89 9.02 45.28
N ARG A 11 -34.54 8.50 46.33
CA ARG A 11 -34.03 8.42 47.71
C ARG A 11 -34.44 7.06 48.27
N ASN A 12 -33.56 6.43 49.06
CA ASN A 12 -33.61 5.04 49.55
C ASN A 12 -33.42 3.94 48.49
N ILE A 13 -32.14 3.67 48.16
CA ILE A 13 -31.64 2.30 47.90
C ILE A 13 -30.45 2.01 48.84
N GLU A 14 -30.46 2.60 50.04
CA GLU A 14 -29.59 2.22 51.16
C GLU A 14 -30.41 1.39 52.14
N THR A 15 -30.57 0.10 51.85
CA THR A 15 -30.77 -0.99 52.82
C THR A 15 -30.95 -2.31 52.05
N GLN A 16 -30.36 -3.39 52.58
CA GLN A 16 -30.43 -4.77 52.06
C GLN A 16 -29.63 -5.08 50.77
N ILE A 17 -28.32 -4.83 50.80
CA ILE A 17 -27.39 -5.82 50.23
C ILE A 17 -27.04 -6.78 51.37
N LYS A 18 -27.60 -8.00 51.34
CA LYS A 18 -27.05 -9.10 52.15
C LYS A 18 -25.73 -9.50 51.51
N GLU A 19 -24.65 -9.46 52.27
CA GLU A 19 -23.33 -9.85 51.80
C GLU A 19 -23.37 -11.30 51.28
N ALA A 20 -23.01 -11.47 50.00
CA ALA A 20 -22.65 -12.79 49.50
C ALA A 20 -21.30 -13.20 50.13
N PRO A 21 -21.09 -14.48 50.47
CA PRO A 21 -19.84 -14.92 51.09
C PRO A 21 -18.66 -14.64 50.16
N GLU A 22 -17.57 -14.08 50.71
CA GLU A 22 -16.37 -13.72 49.95
C GLU A 22 -15.72 -14.95 49.30
N GLU A 23 -15.59 -14.98 47.97
CA GLU A 23 -14.82 -16.02 47.27
C GLU A 23 -13.32 -15.91 47.59
N LEU A 24 -12.77 -16.99 48.15
CA LEU A 24 -11.34 -17.19 48.37
C LEU A 24 -10.83 -18.25 47.38
N ASP A 25 -9.80 -17.93 46.58
CA ASP A 25 -9.22 -18.86 45.60
C ASP A 25 -8.48 -20.03 46.26
N PHE A 26 -7.80 -19.75 47.37
CA PHE A 26 -6.97 -20.70 48.10
C PHE A 26 -7.34 -20.64 49.58
N ILE A 27 -7.58 -21.83 50.13
CA ILE A 27 -7.89 -22.07 51.53
C ILE A 27 -6.65 -22.71 52.15
N ASP A 28 -6.06 -22.07 53.16
CA ASP A 28 -4.86 -22.57 53.85
C ASP A 28 -5.17 -23.79 54.75
N GLY A 29 -6.44 -23.99 55.10
CA GLY A 29 -6.92 -25.17 55.81
C GLY A 29 -8.42 -25.11 56.13
N ILE A 30 -9.02 -26.28 56.36
CA ILE A 30 -10.41 -26.43 56.82
C ILE A 30 -10.37 -27.25 58.11
N ASP A 31 -11.09 -26.82 59.14
CA ASP A 31 -11.20 -27.59 60.38
C ASP A 31 -12.13 -28.81 60.26
N SER A 32 -12.12 -29.69 61.26
CA SER A 32 -12.98 -30.88 61.29
C SER A 32 -14.47 -30.58 61.43
N SER A 33 -14.87 -29.30 61.53
CA SER A 33 -16.26 -28.84 61.49
C SER A 33 -16.67 -28.20 60.15
N GLY A 34 -15.75 -28.15 59.17
CA GLY A 34 -15.98 -27.58 57.84
C GLY A 34 -15.76 -26.08 57.74
N ARG A 35 -15.15 -25.42 58.73
CA ARG A 35 -14.85 -23.97 58.67
C ARG A 35 -13.46 -23.71 58.12
N ILE A 36 -13.37 -22.69 57.27
CA ILE A 36 -12.12 -22.22 56.66
C ILE A 36 -11.28 -21.51 57.73
N LEU A 37 -10.03 -21.98 57.92
CA LEU A 37 -9.10 -21.47 58.93
C LEU A 37 -8.24 -20.29 58.43
N GLY A 38 -8.28 -20.00 57.14
CA GLY A 38 -7.52 -18.93 56.49
C GLY A 38 -7.55 -19.08 54.97
N GLY A 39 -7.26 -18.00 54.25
CA GLY A 39 -7.14 -18.03 52.80
C GLY A 39 -6.72 -16.68 52.23
N THR A 40 -5.98 -16.71 51.12
CA THR A 40 -5.47 -15.49 50.48
C THR A 40 -6.56 -14.82 49.65
N LYS A 41 -6.99 -13.60 50.04
CA LYS A 41 -7.88 -12.77 49.22
C LYS A 41 -7.19 -12.37 47.92
N ARG A 42 -7.90 -12.44 46.78
CA ARG A 42 -7.44 -11.82 45.53
C ARG A 42 -7.14 -10.34 45.80
N LYS A 43 -5.94 -9.87 45.45
CA LYS A 43 -5.72 -8.44 45.25
C LYS A 43 -6.64 -8.00 44.12
N LYS A 44 -7.67 -7.22 44.42
CA LYS A 44 -8.50 -6.57 43.39
C LYS A 44 -7.55 -5.75 42.53
N SER A 45 -7.37 -6.12 41.27
CA SER A 45 -6.65 -5.29 40.32
C SER A 45 -7.42 -3.98 40.20
N GLU A 46 -6.79 -2.87 40.55
CA GLU A 46 -7.37 -1.55 40.34
C GLU A 46 -7.71 -1.39 38.85
N PRO A 47 -8.86 -0.77 38.51
CA PRO A 47 -9.22 -0.55 37.13
C PRO A 47 -8.11 0.24 36.42
N PRO A 48 -7.80 -0.06 35.15
CA PRO A 48 -6.73 0.62 34.43
C PRO A 48 -7.00 2.14 34.41
N PRO A 49 -5.95 2.98 34.51
CA PRO A 49 -6.13 4.42 34.45
C PRO A 49 -6.79 4.82 33.13
N VAL A 50 -7.72 5.76 33.21
CA VAL A 50 -8.44 6.38 32.09
C VAL A 50 -8.35 7.88 32.26
N ILE A 51 -7.83 8.58 31.26
CA ILE A 51 -7.81 10.05 31.23
C ILE A 51 -9.05 10.47 30.42
N PRO A 52 -10.10 11.04 31.04
CA PRO A 52 -11.28 11.44 30.29
C PRO A 52 -10.94 12.51 29.25
N LEU A 53 -11.59 12.44 28.09
CA LEU A 53 -11.65 13.57 27.16
C LEU A 53 -12.60 14.62 27.73
N ASP A 54 -12.08 15.53 28.55
CA ASP A 54 -12.83 16.72 28.95
C ASP A 54 -13.03 17.62 27.71
N GLU A 55 -14.28 18.02 27.45
CA GLU A 55 -14.69 18.72 26.22
C GLU A 55 -14.34 20.23 26.21
N GLY A 56 -13.15 20.58 26.71
CA GLY A 56 -12.67 21.95 26.93
C GLY A 56 -12.66 22.32 28.41
N TRP A 57 -12.60 23.62 28.72
CA TRP A 57 -12.53 24.16 30.09
C TRP A 57 -13.87 24.07 30.85
N VAL A 58 -14.41 22.86 30.99
CA VAL A 58 -15.71 22.61 31.61
C VAL A 58 -15.57 22.29 33.10
N GLY A 59 -15.65 23.35 33.91
CA GLY A 59 -16.36 23.27 35.20
C GLY A 59 -15.64 22.78 36.46
N LYS A 60 -14.30 22.55 36.46
CA LYS A 60 -13.57 22.16 37.69
C LYS A 60 -12.41 23.06 38.14
N TYR A 61 -11.86 23.90 37.26
CA TYR A 61 -10.63 24.67 37.55
C TYR A 61 -10.82 26.19 37.66
N LYS A 62 -12.04 26.72 37.55
CA LYS A 62 -12.31 28.17 37.66
C LYS A 62 -11.89 28.75 39.03
N ASP A 63 -12.07 27.99 40.10
CA ASP A 63 -11.97 28.51 41.47
C ASP A 63 -10.52 28.64 41.96
N PHE A 64 -9.59 27.84 41.42
CA PHE A 64 -8.20 27.79 41.89
C PHE A 64 -7.36 28.99 41.41
N ALA A 65 -7.45 29.36 40.12
CA ALA A 65 -6.67 30.45 39.54
C ALA A 65 -7.06 31.82 40.13
N TYR A 66 -8.37 32.07 40.31
CA TYR A 66 -8.87 33.28 40.96
C TYR A 66 -8.48 33.35 42.45
N GLN A 67 -8.41 32.22 43.16
CA GLN A 67 -7.95 32.21 44.56
C GLN A 67 -6.45 32.47 44.72
N LYS A 68 -5.58 31.99 43.80
CA LYS A 68 -4.14 32.33 43.81
C LYS A 68 -3.93 33.84 43.61
N LEU A 69 -4.61 34.45 42.64
CA LEU A 69 -4.56 35.90 42.40
C LEU A 69 -5.10 36.72 43.60
N ALA A 70 -6.21 36.28 44.20
CA ALA A 70 -6.83 36.97 45.33
C ALA A 70 -6.06 36.89 46.65
N ARG A 71 -5.07 35.99 46.78
CA ARG A 71 -4.25 35.83 47.99
C ARG A 71 -2.99 36.69 48.03
N GLY A 72 -2.59 37.31 46.91
CA GLY A 72 -1.43 38.20 46.87
C GLY A 72 -0.08 37.49 47.10
N GLU A 73 0.00 36.19 46.88
CA GLU A 73 1.23 35.37 47.01
C GLU A 73 2.10 35.48 45.73
N LEU A 74 2.43 36.71 45.35
CA LEU A 74 3.47 37.03 44.35
C LEU A 74 4.41 38.05 44.98
N ASP A 75 5.65 37.63 45.24
CA ASP A 75 6.64 38.41 45.99
C ASP A 75 6.98 39.75 45.32
N GLN A 76 7.13 40.79 46.14
CA GLN A 76 7.39 42.17 45.71
C GLN A 76 8.88 42.52 45.75
N GLU A 77 9.60 42.23 44.66
CA GLU A 77 10.91 42.82 44.33
C GLU A 77 10.95 43.03 42.79
N GLU A 78 11.29 44.17 42.19
CA GLU A 78 11.74 45.48 42.65
C GLU A 78 10.85 46.59 42.05
N ALA A 79 10.74 47.74 42.72
CA ALA A 79 10.01 48.91 42.21
C ALA A 79 10.92 50.14 42.11
N GLU A 80 11.34 50.50 40.90
CA GLU A 80 11.93 51.81 40.61
C GLU A 80 11.09 52.58 39.57
N GLU A 81 10.23 53.43 40.10
CA GLU A 81 9.95 54.80 39.65
C GLU A 81 9.76 55.10 38.15
N THR A 82 8.50 55.24 37.72
CA THR A 82 8.05 56.41 36.94
C THR A 82 6.54 56.62 37.12
N LYS A 83 6.12 57.81 37.57
CA LYS A 83 4.69 58.18 37.68
C LYS A 83 4.15 58.63 36.32
N PRO A 84 2.98 58.16 35.86
CA PRO A 84 2.28 58.76 34.72
C PRO A 84 1.62 60.09 35.13
N PRO A 85 1.48 61.06 34.20
CA PRO A 85 0.72 62.27 34.45
C PRO A 85 -0.80 62.03 34.37
N GLU A 86 -1.50 62.89 35.10
CA GLU A 86 -2.93 62.92 35.32
C GLU A 86 -3.72 63.47 34.11
N SER A 87 -4.80 62.79 33.72
CA SER A 87 -5.93 63.44 33.03
C SER A 87 -7.23 62.69 33.32
N THR A 88 -8.18 63.41 33.89
CA THR A 88 -9.58 63.01 34.12
C THR A 88 -10.30 62.65 32.82
N ASP A 89 -11.19 61.64 32.84
CA ASP A 89 -12.64 61.93 32.80
C ASP A 89 -13.53 60.71 33.05
N GLN A 90 -14.40 60.89 34.05
CA GLN A 90 -15.82 60.50 34.16
C GLN A 90 -16.27 59.10 33.70
N GLU A 91 -16.65 58.33 34.72
CA GLU A 91 -17.34 57.05 34.70
C GLU A 91 -18.76 57.15 34.11
N ALA A 92 -19.12 56.22 33.20
CA ALA A 92 -20.49 55.91 32.82
C ALA A 92 -20.63 54.38 32.64
N PRO A 93 -21.73 53.75 33.10
CA PRO A 93 -21.77 52.31 33.31
C PRO A 93 -22.00 51.55 32.00
N ALA A 94 -21.06 50.66 31.64
CA ALA A 94 -21.29 49.65 30.61
C ALA A 94 -22.13 48.50 31.21
N GLU A 95 -23.26 48.20 30.58
CA GLU A 95 -24.13 47.09 30.98
C GLU A 95 -23.41 45.73 30.87
N PRO A 96 -23.72 44.76 31.74
CA PRO A 96 -23.05 43.46 31.73
C PRO A 96 -23.56 42.59 30.56
N HIS A 97 -22.94 42.75 29.39
CA HIS A 97 -23.10 41.79 28.29
C HIS A 97 -22.39 40.48 28.64
N THR A 98 -23.10 39.60 29.35
CA THR A 98 -22.68 38.23 29.69
C THR A 98 -22.67 37.33 28.46
N ILE A 99 -21.67 37.52 27.58
CA ILE A 99 -21.25 36.48 26.66
C ILE A 99 -20.39 35.52 27.49
N ASP A 100 -21.01 34.45 27.96
CA ASP A 100 -20.31 33.40 28.69
C ASP A 100 -19.33 32.69 27.74
N ASP A 101 -18.03 32.93 27.94
CA ASP A 101 -16.88 32.25 27.30
C ASP A 101 -16.87 30.72 27.52
N THR A 102 -17.95 30.14 28.06
CA THR A 102 -18.05 28.77 28.57
C THR A 102 -19.22 27.96 28.00
N SER A 103 -19.93 28.47 26.98
CA SER A 103 -20.91 27.63 26.28
C SER A 103 -20.20 26.61 25.36
N TYR A 104 -20.60 25.34 25.47
CA TYR A 104 -20.00 24.23 24.72
C TYR A 104 -20.07 24.45 23.20
N GLU A 105 -21.19 24.98 22.68
CA GLU A 105 -21.32 25.28 21.26
C GLU A 105 -20.34 26.37 20.78
N TYR A 106 -20.09 27.40 21.60
CA TYR A 106 -19.07 28.40 21.29
C TYR A 106 -17.67 27.77 21.25
N ILE A 107 -17.30 26.95 22.23
CA ILE A 107 -16.01 26.26 22.29
C ILE A 107 -15.82 25.33 21.07
N MET A 108 -16.87 24.60 20.65
CA MET A 108 -16.81 23.77 19.44
C MET A 108 -16.76 24.60 18.14
N SER A 109 -17.35 25.80 18.13
CA SER A 109 -17.29 26.72 16.98
C SER A 109 -15.89 27.34 16.76
N LEU A 110 -15.09 27.44 17.83
CA LEU A 110 -13.74 28.01 17.75
C LEU A 110 -12.78 27.15 16.90
N PRO A 111 -11.83 27.77 16.18
CA PRO A 111 -10.69 27.08 15.57
C PRO A 111 -9.95 26.18 16.57
N PRO A 112 -9.43 25.00 16.18
CA PRO A 112 -8.86 24.02 17.12
C PRO A 112 -7.79 24.57 18.08
N LEU A 113 -6.95 25.50 17.62
CA LEU A 113 -5.90 26.15 18.42
C LEU A 113 -6.42 27.07 19.53
N LEU A 114 -7.71 27.45 19.50
CA LEU A 114 -8.33 28.37 20.46
C LEU A 114 -9.25 27.66 21.46
N ARG A 115 -9.60 26.38 21.25
CA ARG A 115 -10.58 25.64 22.08
C ARG A 115 -10.14 25.40 23.52
N ASN A 116 -8.84 25.25 23.75
CA ASN A 116 -8.26 24.94 25.06
C ASN A 116 -7.58 26.15 25.73
N ARG A 117 -7.85 27.37 25.26
CA ARG A 117 -7.33 28.61 25.87
C ARG A 117 -7.88 28.80 27.30
N PRO A 118 -7.06 29.21 28.28
CA PRO A 118 -7.54 29.56 29.62
C PRO A 118 -8.71 30.56 29.59
N PRO A 119 -9.81 30.32 30.35
CA PRO A 119 -10.94 31.23 30.42
C PRO A 119 -10.52 32.64 30.81
N GLY A 120 -11.09 33.68 30.19
CA GLY A 120 -10.76 35.07 30.53
C GLY A 120 -9.42 35.60 30.00
N LEU A 121 -8.55 34.79 29.40
CA LEU A 121 -7.28 35.26 28.79
C LEU A 121 -7.48 36.37 27.74
N ASN A 122 -8.65 36.39 27.08
CA ASN A 122 -9.04 37.42 26.11
C ASN A 122 -9.33 38.80 26.74
N LYS A 123 -9.57 38.86 28.06
CA LYS A 123 -9.99 40.09 28.79
C LYS A 123 -8.81 40.87 29.36
N ILE A 124 -7.65 40.24 29.43
CA ILE A 124 -6.38 40.88 29.78
C ILE A 124 -5.87 41.64 28.55
N SER A 125 -5.38 42.87 28.70
CA SER A 125 -4.73 43.63 27.61
C SER A 125 -3.30 43.15 27.41
N ASP A 126 -2.53 43.08 28.48
CA ASP A 126 -1.08 43.06 28.45
C ASP A 126 -0.53 41.63 28.21
N GLU A 127 0.51 41.52 27.39
CA GLU A 127 1.08 40.23 26.98
C GLU A 127 1.79 39.51 28.13
N ARG A 128 2.42 40.28 29.04
CA ARG A 128 3.09 39.75 30.24
C ARG A 128 2.08 39.12 31.19
N ASP A 129 0.95 39.79 31.42
CA ASP A 129 -0.08 39.32 32.35
C ASP A 129 -0.86 38.14 31.77
N LYS A 130 -1.08 38.12 30.44
CA LYS A 130 -1.57 36.93 29.73
C LYS A 130 -0.66 35.72 29.95
N PHE A 131 0.66 35.90 29.81
CA PHE A 131 1.62 34.84 30.02
C PHE A 131 1.60 34.32 31.47
N LEU A 132 1.63 35.23 32.46
CA LEU A 132 1.56 34.86 33.88
C LEU A 132 0.25 34.14 34.22
N TYR A 133 -0.88 34.60 33.66
CA TYR A 133 -2.19 33.95 33.84
C TYR A 133 -2.24 32.55 33.22
N ASP A 134 -1.73 32.36 32.00
CA ASP A 134 -1.66 31.04 31.35
C ASP A 134 -0.77 30.07 32.14
N VAL A 135 0.39 30.53 32.64
CA VAL A 135 1.28 29.74 33.50
C VAL A 135 0.57 29.35 34.81
N ALA A 136 -0.08 30.30 35.49
CA ALA A 136 -0.80 30.04 36.75
C ALA A 136 -2.01 29.11 36.60
N CYS A 137 -2.56 28.96 35.39
CA CYS A 137 -3.67 28.08 35.08
C CYS A 137 -3.26 26.65 34.67
N ARG A 138 -1.95 26.39 34.49
CA ARG A 138 -1.44 25.04 34.18
C ARG A 138 -1.29 24.21 35.46
N PRO A 139 -1.43 22.87 35.39
CA PRO A 139 -1.13 22.00 36.52
C PRO A 139 0.38 21.93 36.76
N ASP A 140 0.77 22.01 38.03
CA ASP A 140 2.14 21.76 38.47
C ASP A 140 2.49 20.26 38.28
N THR A 141 3.70 19.94 37.78
CA THR A 141 4.11 18.56 37.46
C THR A 141 5.31 18.09 38.28
N ASP A 142 5.04 17.32 39.34
CA ASP A 142 6.08 16.69 40.17
C ASP A 142 6.61 15.38 39.60
N VAL A 143 7.84 14.99 40.01
CA VAL A 143 8.48 13.71 39.65
C VAL A 143 7.58 12.52 40.03
N ASP A 144 6.99 12.55 41.22
CA ASP A 144 6.05 11.55 41.74
C ASP A 144 4.84 11.29 40.82
N SER A 145 4.48 12.24 39.95
CA SER A 145 3.38 12.07 39.00
C SER A 145 3.72 11.06 37.91
N TYR A 146 5.00 10.97 37.52
CA TYR A 146 5.49 9.96 36.58
C TYR A 146 5.63 8.57 37.24
N GLU A 147 5.82 8.51 38.56
CA GLU A 147 5.78 7.24 39.30
C GLU A 147 4.35 6.70 39.42
N ARG A 148 3.38 7.57 39.71
CA ARG A 148 1.94 7.23 39.75
C ARG A 148 1.42 6.75 38.39
N ILE A 149 1.80 7.42 37.30
CA ILE A 149 1.41 7.03 35.93
C ILE A 149 2.67 6.98 35.04
N PRO A 150 3.28 5.80 34.88
CA PRO A 150 4.38 5.60 33.92
C PRO A 150 3.99 5.99 32.49
N LEU A 151 4.96 6.51 31.74
CA LEU A 151 4.75 7.04 30.38
C LEU A 151 4.06 6.05 29.43
N GLU A 152 4.38 4.75 29.55
CA GLU A 152 3.73 3.68 28.77
C GLU A 152 2.21 3.61 29.05
N LYS A 153 1.82 3.70 30.32
CA LYS A 153 0.40 3.67 30.74
C LYS A 153 -0.33 4.97 30.44
N PHE A 154 0.36 6.11 30.39
CA PHE A 154 -0.26 7.41 30.07
C PHE A 154 -0.90 7.41 28.68
N GLY A 155 -0.17 6.90 27.67
CA GLY A 155 -0.69 6.79 26.30
C GLY A 155 -1.91 5.87 26.21
N GLU A 156 -1.86 4.71 26.87
CA GLU A 156 -3.03 3.81 26.97
C GLU A 156 -4.21 4.47 27.69
N ALA A 157 -3.97 5.19 28.79
CA ALA A 157 -5.01 5.84 29.57
C ALA A 157 -5.72 6.96 28.79
N MET A 158 -4.97 7.70 27.98
CA MET A 158 -5.52 8.67 27.02
C MET A 158 -6.39 7.95 25.97
N LEU A 159 -5.88 6.89 25.34
CA LEU A 159 -6.63 6.11 24.35
C LEU A 159 -7.92 5.50 24.94
N ARG A 160 -7.87 4.99 26.18
CA ARG A 160 -9.05 4.53 26.94
C ARG A 160 -10.08 5.65 27.11
N GLY A 161 -9.64 6.88 27.34
CA GLY A 161 -10.48 8.08 27.34
C GLY A 161 -11.15 8.39 26.01
N MET A 162 -10.50 8.06 24.89
CA MET A 162 -11.05 8.16 23.53
C MET A 162 -11.98 6.98 23.16
N GLY A 163 -12.28 6.08 24.11
CA GLY A 163 -13.11 4.89 23.87
C GLY A 163 -12.37 3.71 23.21
N TRP A 164 -11.04 3.74 23.15
CA TRP A 164 -10.23 2.59 22.72
C TRP A 164 -10.06 1.59 23.87
N ALA A 165 -10.23 0.31 23.58
CA ALA A 165 -9.98 -0.77 24.54
C ALA A 165 -9.10 -1.84 23.90
N GLU A 166 -8.24 -2.45 24.71
CA GLU A 166 -7.34 -3.50 24.25
C GLU A 166 -8.13 -4.71 23.71
N GLY A 167 -7.75 -5.21 22.53
CA GLY A 167 -8.46 -6.30 21.86
C GLY A 167 -9.76 -5.91 21.14
N VAL A 168 -10.24 -4.66 21.27
CA VAL A 168 -11.41 -4.17 20.52
C VAL A 168 -10.99 -3.67 19.13
N PRO A 169 -11.69 -4.07 18.05
CA PRO A 169 -11.38 -3.61 16.70
C PRO A 169 -11.69 -2.11 16.53
N ILE A 170 -10.84 -1.41 15.79
CA ILE A 170 -11.00 0.03 15.55
C ILE A 170 -12.02 0.27 14.42
N GLY A 171 -13.05 1.07 14.69
CA GLY A 171 -14.03 1.53 13.72
C GLY A 171 -15.40 0.83 13.78
N LYS A 172 -16.45 1.57 13.41
CA LYS A 172 -17.88 1.23 13.63
C LYS A 172 -18.33 -0.15 13.13
N ASN A 173 -17.70 -0.67 12.08
CA ASN A 173 -18.07 -1.93 11.41
C ASN A 173 -16.91 -2.96 11.38
N SER A 174 -15.80 -2.73 12.08
CA SER A 174 -14.68 -3.67 12.04
C SER A 174 -14.92 -4.86 12.96
N THR A 175 -14.75 -6.08 12.44
CA THR A 175 -14.83 -7.34 13.19
C THR A 175 -13.47 -7.87 13.65
N HIS A 176 -12.37 -7.25 13.22
CA HIS A 176 -11.01 -7.77 13.44
C HIS A 176 -10.05 -6.69 13.92
N VAL A 177 -9.19 -7.05 14.88
CA VAL A 177 -8.11 -6.17 15.36
C VAL A 177 -7.04 -6.08 14.28
N GLN A 178 -6.93 -4.90 13.65
CA GLN A 178 -5.96 -4.68 12.59
C GLN A 178 -4.55 -4.51 13.19
N LYS A 179 -3.63 -5.43 12.86
CA LYS A 179 -2.23 -5.34 13.29
C LYS A 179 -1.55 -4.12 12.66
N VAL A 180 -0.74 -3.42 13.45
CA VAL A 180 0.06 -2.28 12.99
C VAL A 180 1.00 -2.72 11.86
N ILE A 181 0.95 -1.97 10.76
CA ILE A 181 1.72 -2.23 9.54
C ILE A 181 3.01 -1.40 9.58
N GLN A 182 4.15 -2.07 9.53
CA GLN A 182 5.46 -1.42 9.35
C GLN A 182 5.87 -1.50 7.87
N LEU A 183 6.06 -0.36 7.23
CA LEU A 183 6.59 -0.28 5.87
C LEU A 183 8.08 -0.66 5.86
N ILE A 184 8.50 -1.50 4.90
CA ILE A 184 9.90 -1.88 4.68
C ILE A 184 10.44 -1.03 3.54
N LYS A 185 11.49 -0.24 3.80
CA LYS A 185 12.18 0.54 2.76
C LYS A 185 12.67 -0.39 1.64
N GLN A 186 12.31 -0.09 0.39
CA GLN A 186 12.92 -0.74 -0.77
C GLN A 186 14.43 -0.42 -0.86
N PRO A 187 15.26 -1.32 -1.42
CA PRO A 187 16.65 -1.00 -1.69
C PRO A 187 16.74 0.16 -2.68
N GLU A 188 17.70 1.04 -2.43
CA GLU A 188 17.84 2.30 -3.16
C GLU A 188 18.15 2.06 -4.64
N ARG A 189 17.65 2.96 -5.51
CA ARG A 189 17.76 2.91 -6.98
C ARG A 189 17.00 1.78 -7.67
N LEU A 190 16.17 1.02 -6.94
CA LEU A 190 15.24 0.05 -7.52
C LEU A 190 13.87 0.71 -7.77
N GLY A 191 13.34 0.59 -8.99
CA GLY A 191 12.01 1.11 -9.33
C GLY A 191 10.88 0.19 -8.87
N LEU A 192 9.64 0.69 -8.79
CA LEU A 192 8.47 -0.03 -8.28
C LEU A 192 8.17 -1.37 -8.99
N GLY A 193 8.55 -1.51 -10.26
CA GLY A 193 8.40 -2.75 -11.05
C GLY A 193 9.61 -3.69 -11.00
N ALA A 194 10.73 -3.30 -10.39
CA ALA A 194 11.96 -4.08 -10.39
C ALA A 194 12.09 -4.92 -9.11
N SER A 195 12.53 -6.17 -9.27
CA SER A 195 12.72 -7.10 -8.16
C SER A 195 14.14 -7.04 -7.60
N VAL A 196 14.28 -7.28 -6.29
CA VAL A 196 15.57 -7.27 -5.61
C VAL A 196 16.39 -8.46 -6.08
N GLN A 197 17.44 -8.22 -6.86
CA GLN A 197 18.41 -9.26 -7.20
C GLN A 197 19.33 -9.53 -6.01
N VAL A 198 19.52 -10.81 -5.69
CA VAL A 198 20.40 -11.28 -4.62
C VAL A 198 21.85 -11.36 -5.11
N GLN A 199 22.34 -10.32 -5.78
CA GLN A 199 23.75 -10.24 -6.11
C GLN A 199 24.50 -9.67 -4.90
N PRO A 200 25.39 -10.43 -4.24
CA PRO A 200 26.19 -9.89 -3.16
C PRO A 200 27.04 -8.75 -3.72
N LYS A 201 26.94 -7.54 -3.14
CA LYS A 201 27.82 -6.43 -3.49
C LYS A 201 29.26 -6.88 -3.28
N GLN A 202 30.00 -7.11 -4.36
CA GLN A 202 31.41 -7.44 -4.29
C GLN A 202 32.13 -6.23 -3.67
N ARG A 203 32.81 -6.46 -2.54
CA ARG A 203 33.68 -5.44 -1.95
C ARG A 203 34.91 -5.29 -2.85
N PRO A 204 35.44 -4.07 -3.06
CA PRO A 204 36.60 -3.88 -3.92
C PRO A 204 37.80 -4.66 -3.40
N GLU A 205 38.68 -5.05 -4.31
CA GLU A 205 39.90 -5.79 -3.97
C GLU A 205 40.79 -4.95 -3.03
N GLY A 206 41.39 -5.59 -2.03
CA GLY A 206 42.12 -4.90 -0.97
C GLY A 206 41.26 -4.21 0.09
N TRP A 207 39.93 -4.32 0.07
CA TRP A 207 39.09 -3.76 1.14
C TRP A 207 39.37 -4.42 2.51
N ILE A 208 39.67 -3.59 3.51
CA ILE A 208 39.97 -4.00 4.88
C ILE A 208 38.74 -3.75 5.77
N PRO A 209 38.22 -4.78 6.48
CA PRO A 209 37.12 -4.59 7.43
C PRO A 209 37.53 -3.74 8.63
N LYS A 210 36.58 -2.94 9.13
CA LYS A 210 36.71 -2.29 10.45
C LYS A 210 36.68 -3.36 11.56
N PRO A 211 37.27 -3.09 12.74
CA PRO A 211 37.13 -3.98 13.89
C PRO A 211 35.66 -4.34 14.17
N GLY A 212 35.35 -5.63 14.21
CA GLY A 212 33.99 -6.16 14.37
C GLY A 212 33.19 -6.37 13.07
N GLU A 213 33.64 -5.90 11.91
CA GLU A 213 32.93 -6.10 10.64
C GLU A 213 33.36 -7.42 9.94
N SER A 214 32.40 -8.22 9.48
CA SER A 214 32.71 -9.45 8.75
C SER A 214 33.23 -9.18 7.33
N ARG A 215 34.23 -9.96 6.89
CA ARG A 215 34.72 -9.92 5.49
C ARG A 215 33.61 -10.15 4.45
N LYS A 216 32.66 -11.03 4.74
CA LYS A 216 31.49 -11.26 3.86
C LYS A 216 30.59 -10.01 3.85
N PRO A 217 29.98 -9.65 2.70
CA PRO A 217 28.96 -8.60 2.68
C PRO A 217 27.73 -9.04 3.48
N PRO A 218 27.03 -8.13 4.18
CA PRO A 218 25.80 -8.47 4.89
C PRO A 218 24.72 -8.93 3.89
N PRO A 219 23.91 -9.95 4.23
CA PRO A 219 22.85 -10.44 3.35
C PRO A 219 21.75 -9.40 3.21
N VAL A 220 21.11 -9.36 2.03
CA VAL A 220 19.94 -8.51 1.80
C VAL A 220 18.76 -9.12 2.56
N MET A 221 18.24 -8.40 3.56
CA MET A 221 17.11 -8.84 4.38
C MET A 221 15.79 -8.49 3.70
N ALA A 222 14.90 -9.48 3.56
CA ALA A 222 13.60 -9.31 2.92
C ALA A 222 12.53 -10.17 3.61
N LEU A 223 11.27 -9.96 3.25
CA LEU A 223 10.21 -10.93 3.54
C LEU A 223 10.33 -12.13 2.59
N PRO A 224 9.88 -13.33 3.03
CA PRO A 224 9.72 -14.45 2.10
C PRO A 224 8.79 -14.06 0.95
N LYS A 225 9.04 -14.62 -0.23
CA LYS A 225 8.14 -14.47 -1.39
C LYS A 225 6.77 -15.06 -1.04
N GLY A 226 5.69 -14.37 -1.41
CA GLY A 226 4.35 -14.93 -1.36
C GLY A 226 4.16 -16.05 -2.38
N LYS A 227 3.01 -16.73 -2.35
CA LYS A 227 2.62 -17.75 -3.34
C LYS A 227 2.68 -17.20 -4.78
N ASP A 228 2.44 -15.90 -4.95
CA ASP A 228 2.48 -15.18 -6.23
C ASP A 228 3.91 -14.83 -6.69
N GLY A 229 4.95 -15.35 -6.03
CA GLY A 229 6.37 -15.09 -6.32
C GLY A 229 6.89 -13.69 -5.96
N LYS A 230 6.00 -12.75 -5.65
CA LYS A 230 6.32 -11.36 -5.28
C LYS A 230 6.73 -11.22 -3.81
N VAL A 231 7.64 -10.29 -3.53
CA VAL A 231 8.04 -9.89 -2.17
C VAL A 231 7.13 -8.74 -1.72
N ARG A 232 6.62 -8.80 -0.48
CA ARG A 232 5.84 -7.70 0.12
C ARG A 232 6.79 -6.65 0.72
N HIS A 233 6.43 -5.38 0.61
CA HIS A 233 7.19 -4.25 1.18
C HIS A 233 6.57 -3.69 2.47
N TRP A 234 5.75 -4.49 3.13
CA TRP A 234 5.17 -4.20 4.44
C TRP A 234 5.15 -5.48 5.27
N LYS A 235 5.33 -5.34 6.59
CA LYS A 235 5.28 -6.42 7.56
C LYS A 235 4.41 -6.03 8.75
N THR A 236 3.94 -6.99 9.53
CA THR A 236 3.47 -6.70 10.90
C THR A 236 4.67 -6.56 11.85
N ILE A 237 4.47 -5.98 13.03
CA ILE A 237 5.53 -5.82 14.04
C ILE A 237 6.20 -7.17 14.36
N ASP A 238 5.38 -8.22 14.55
CA ASP A 238 5.81 -9.59 14.89
C ASP A 238 6.60 -10.30 13.79
N GLU A 239 6.44 -9.89 12.53
CA GLU A 239 6.99 -10.59 11.37
C GLU A 239 8.49 -10.23 11.18
N LYS A 240 9.37 -11.22 11.40
CA LYS A 240 10.83 -11.07 11.28
C LYS A 240 11.28 -11.22 9.83
N LEU A 241 12.15 -10.30 9.38
CA LEU A 241 12.82 -10.40 8.07
C LEU A 241 13.77 -11.60 8.05
N LYS A 242 13.88 -12.26 6.89
CA LYS A 242 14.85 -13.35 6.65
C LYS A 242 15.90 -12.88 5.63
N PRO A 243 17.12 -13.45 5.64
CA PRO A 243 18.05 -13.23 4.55
C PRO A 243 17.44 -13.77 3.25
N LEU A 244 17.43 -12.95 2.21
CA LEU A 244 16.91 -13.33 0.89
C LEU A 244 17.87 -14.35 0.28
N LYS A 245 17.46 -15.62 0.19
CA LYS A 245 18.26 -16.70 -0.39
C LYS A 245 18.35 -16.52 -1.91
N GLU A 246 19.53 -16.78 -2.48
CA GLU A 246 19.68 -16.87 -3.94
C GLU A 246 18.81 -18.01 -4.49
N PRO A 247 18.07 -17.81 -5.59
CA PRO A 247 17.39 -18.90 -6.26
C PRO A 247 18.44 -19.88 -6.81
N PHE A 248 18.17 -21.17 -6.65
CA PHE A 248 19.02 -22.26 -7.16
C PHE A 248 20.45 -22.23 -6.59
N SER A 249 20.59 -22.04 -5.27
CA SER A 249 21.87 -22.23 -4.58
C SER A 249 22.40 -23.65 -4.77
N VAL A 250 23.72 -23.83 -4.79
CA VAL A 250 24.36 -25.15 -4.81
C VAL A 250 23.84 -26.00 -3.64
N GLY A 251 23.42 -27.24 -3.93
CA GLY A 251 22.74 -28.15 -3.02
C GLY A 251 21.21 -28.07 -3.02
N SER A 252 20.58 -27.03 -3.58
CA SER A 252 19.10 -26.98 -3.69
C SER A 252 18.58 -28.09 -4.62
N ARG A 253 17.47 -28.71 -4.22
CA ARG A 253 16.68 -29.61 -5.07
C ARG A 253 15.80 -28.79 -6.03
N VAL A 254 15.77 -29.19 -7.29
CA VAL A 254 15.06 -28.49 -8.36
C VAL A 254 14.24 -29.46 -9.20
N TYR A 255 13.16 -28.97 -9.80
CA TYR A 255 12.37 -29.66 -10.81
C TYR A 255 12.65 -29.07 -12.18
N ILE A 256 12.91 -29.91 -13.18
CA ILE A 256 13.09 -29.49 -14.57
C ILE A 256 11.71 -29.51 -15.25
N HIS A 257 11.10 -28.36 -15.50
CA HIS A 257 9.77 -28.28 -16.12
C HIS A 257 9.81 -28.27 -17.66
N SER A 258 10.98 -28.07 -18.29
CA SER A 258 11.11 -27.93 -19.74
C SER A 258 12.47 -28.36 -20.28
N GLY A 259 12.51 -28.70 -21.57
CA GLY A 259 13.71 -29.20 -22.26
C GLY A 259 13.82 -30.73 -22.22
N ASP A 260 14.96 -31.25 -22.69
CA ASP A 260 15.17 -32.67 -22.97
C ASP A 260 15.10 -33.57 -21.72
N HIS A 261 15.30 -32.97 -20.54
CA HIS A 261 15.29 -33.64 -19.23
C HIS A 261 14.07 -33.22 -18.38
N SER A 262 13.00 -32.77 -19.03
CA SER A 262 11.76 -32.35 -18.36
C SER A 262 11.06 -33.50 -17.62
N GLY A 263 10.43 -33.17 -16.50
CA GLY A 263 9.78 -34.14 -15.60
C GLY A 263 10.72 -34.74 -14.54
N LEU A 264 12.03 -34.47 -14.60
CA LEU A 264 13.00 -34.98 -13.63
C LEU A 264 13.28 -33.96 -12.53
N THR A 265 13.40 -34.45 -11.29
CA THR A 265 14.04 -33.68 -10.20
C THR A 265 15.56 -33.77 -10.35
N ALA A 266 16.30 -32.75 -9.94
CA ALA A 266 17.76 -32.73 -9.96
C ALA A 266 18.32 -31.98 -8.74
N THR A 267 19.62 -32.08 -8.47
CA THR A 267 20.32 -31.29 -7.44
C THR A 267 21.32 -30.33 -8.07
N VAL A 268 21.32 -29.06 -7.64
CA VAL A 268 22.21 -28.04 -8.22
C VAL A 268 23.64 -28.26 -7.74
N THR A 269 24.57 -28.49 -8.68
CA THR A 269 26.00 -28.66 -8.36
C THR A 269 26.79 -27.37 -8.61
N TYR A 270 26.55 -26.68 -9.72
CA TYR A 270 27.26 -25.46 -10.07
C TYR A 270 26.38 -24.50 -10.86
N LYS A 271 26.49 -23.20 -10.59
CA LYS A 271 25.68 -22.13 -11.18
C LYS A 271 26.58 -21.27 -12.08
N GLN A 272 26.17 -21.05 -13.32
CA GLN A 272 26.95 -20.38 -14.35
C GLN A 272 26.02 -19.64 -15.32
N ASP A 273 25.36 -18.59 -14.81
CA ASP A 273 24.30 -17.84 -15.48
C ASP A 273 24.61 -17.58 -16.97
N PRO A 274 23.73 -17.98 -17.92
CA PRO A 274 22.33 -18.40 -17.77
C PRO A 274 22.11 -19.92 -17.55
N ASN A 275 23.17 -20.71 -17.41
CA ASN A 275 23.11 -22.17 -17.32
C ASN A 275 23.44 -22.67 -15.90
N VAL A 276 22.96 -23.85 -15.55
CA VAL A 276 23.20 -24.53 -14.28
C VAL A 276 23.57 -25.97 -14.56
N ILE A 277 24.62 -26.46 -13.90
CA ILE A 277 24.99 -27.87 -13.89
C ILE A 277 24.23 -28.54 -12.76
N VAL A 278 23.31 -29.45 -13.12
CA VAL A 278 22.50 -30.23 -12.19
C VAL A 278 22.88 -31.71 -12.27
N VAL A 279 22.76 -32.42 -11.15
CA VAL A 279 22.90 -33.88 -11.09
C VAL A 279 21.51 -34.50 -11.03
N LEU A 280 21.23 -35.42 -11.95
CA LEU A 280 20.00 -36.21 -11.97
C LEU A 280 20.08 -37.37 -10.97
N PRO A 281 18.93 -37.99 -10.59
CA PRO A 281 18.90 -39.24 -9.81
C PRO A 281 19.60 -40.43 -10.49
N SER A 282 19.97 -40.32 -11.76
CA SER A 282 20.83 -41.25 -12.51
C SER A 282 22.33 -41.01 -12.31
N ASP A 283 22.73 -40.08 -11.41
CA ASP A 283 24.09 -39.54 -11.23
C ASP A 283 24.69 -38.82 -12.45
N GLU A 284 23.89 -38.62 -13.50
CA GLU A 284 24.30 -37.90 -14.71
C GLU A 284 24.32 -36.37 -14.48
N ARG A 285 25.39 -35.72 -14.95
CA ARG A 285 25.56 -34.26 -14.89
C ARG A 285 25.05 -33.62 -16.18
N VAL A 286 24.02 -32.80 -16.06
CA VAL A 286 23.35 -32.15 -17.19
C VAL A 286 23.42 -30.63 -17.08
N ILE A 287 23.64 -29.95 -18.20
CA ILE A 287 23.61 -28.49 -18.31
C ILE A 287 22.19 -28.07 -18.67
N VAL A 288 21.50 -27.37 -17.76
CA VAL A 288 20.11 -26.92 -17.92
C VAL A 288 20.04 -25.39 -17.79
N ARG A 289 19.19 -24.72 -18.57
CA ARG A 289 18.97 -23.27 -18.43
C ARG A 289 18.19 -22.97 -17.15
N ILE A 290 18.55 -21.88 -16.47
CA ILE A 290 17.85 -21.42 -15.24
C ILE A 290 16.33 -21.30 -15.47
N ALA A 291 15.92 -20.83 -16.66
CA ALA A 291 14.52 -20.65 -17.04
C ALA A 291 13.69 -21.95 -17.19
N TYR A 292 14.31 -23.13 -17.03
CA TYR A 292 13.62 -24.43 -17.04
C TYR A 292 13.56 -25.09 -15.66
N LEU A 293 14.12 -24.44 -14.64
CA LEU A 293 14.20 -24.95 -13.28
C LEU A 293 13.14 -24.28 -12.38
N GLN A 294 12.53 -25.08 -11.52
CA GLN A 294 11.69 -24.65 -10.41
C GLN A 294 12.31 -25.16 -9.10
N GLU A 295 12.40 -24.33 -8.06
CA GLU A 295 12.92 -24.77 -6.76
C GLU A 295 11.82 -25.61 -6.07
N LEU A 296 12.19 -26.80 -5.59
CA LEU A 296 11.31 -27.66 -4.80
C LEU A 296 11.65 -27.50 -3.32
N GLY A 297 10.65 -27.40 -2.45
CA GLY A 297 10.85 -27.58 -1.02
C GLY A 297 11.39 -28.98 -0.69
N GLU A 298 12.02 -29.14 0.47
CA GLU A 298 12.54 -30.45 0.92
C GLU A 298 11.42 -31.50 1.03
N ASP A 299 10.19 -31.06 1.35
CA ASP A 299 8.98 -31.88 1.51
C ASP A 299 8.00 -31.81 0.30
N GLU A 300 8.35 -31.13 -0.81
CA GLU A 300 7.44 -30.99 -1.96
C GLU A 300 7.65 -32.09 -3.01
N GLU A 301 6.61 -32.89 -3.26
CA GLU A 301 6.61 -33.86 -4.36
C GLU A 301 6.45 -33.19 -5.74
N PRO A 302 7.11 -33.70 -6.79
CA PRO A 302 7.01 -33.13 -8.13
C PRO A 302 5.59 -33.28 -8.71
N PRO A 303 5.15 -32.36 -9.59
CA PRO A 303 3.84 -32.46 -10.22
C PRO A 303 3.67 -33.76 -11.04
N MET A 304 2.74 -34.63 -10.63
CA MET A 304 2.42 -35.85 -11.39
C MET A 304 1.67 -35.54 -12.70
N ASP A 305 2.28 -35.86 -13.84
CA ASP A 305 1.65 -35.85 -15.16
C ASP A 305 0.57 -36.95 -15.30
N LYS A 306 -0.68 -36.61 -14.97
CA LYS A 306 -1.85 -37.50 -15.09
C LYS A 306 -2.41 -37.62 -16.53
N THR A 307 -1.56 -37.77 -17.56
CA THR A 307 -2.01 -37.75 -18.98
C THR A 307 -1.34 -38.75 -19.93
N LYS A 308 -1.01 -39.97 -19.47
CA LYS A 308 -0.69 -41.11 -20.38
C LYS A 308 -1.42 -42.41 -20.04
N ASN A 309 -2.75 -42.37 -19.97
CA ASN A 309 -3.58 -43.56 -20.25
C ASN A 309 -5.05 -43.21 -20.51
N LEU A 310 -5.49 -43.35 -21.77
CA LEU A 310 -6.73 -44.02 -22.22
C LEU A 310 -6.88 -43.82 -23.74
N LYS A 311 -6.56 -44.84 -24.53
CA LYS A 311 -6.96 -44.95 -25.96
C LYS A 311 -7.98 -46.08 -26.11
N LYS A 312 -8.89 -45.90 -27.08
CA LYS A 312 -9.90 -46.87 -27.61
C LYS A 312 -11.21 -47.09 -26.82
N LYS A 313 -12.26 -46.41 -27.28
CA LYS A 313 -13.45 -47.00 -27.94
C LYS A 313 -13.95 -45.93 -28.94
N SER A 314 -13.94 -46.16 -30.26
CA SER A 314 -15.05 -46.71 -31.06
C SER A 314 -16.42 -46.07 -30.74
N ARG A 315 -17.30 -45.67 -31.67
CA ARG A 315 -17.35 -45.61 -33.15
C ARG A 315 -18.80 -45.18 -33.45
N GLU A 316 -19.01 -44.41 -34.52
CA GLU A 316 -20.30 -44.21 -35.23
C GLU A 316 -21.46 -43.31 -34.70
N THR A 317 -21.85 -42.40 -35.61
CA THR A 317 -23.21 -42.02 -36.06
C THR A 317 -24.11 -41.05 -35.28
N SER A 318 -24.55 -40.02 -36.04
CA SER A 318 -25.85 -39.30 -36.03
C SER A 318 -26.35 -38.68 -34.72
N SER A 319 -26.78 -37.41 -34.67
CA SER A 319 -27.80 -36.85 -35.58
C SER A 319 -27.78 -35.31 -35.65
N GLN A 320 -28.57 -34.78 -36.59
CA GLN A 320 -28.70 -33.36 -37.00
C GLN A 320 -29.24 -32.40 -35.90
N PRO A 321 -29.12 -31.06 -36.09
CA PRO A 321 -29.20 -30.05 -35.04
C PRO A 321 -30.60 -29.46 -34.84
N SER A 322 -30.74 -28.45 -33.96
CA SER A 322 -31.88 -27.52 -33.99
C SER A 322 -31.49 -26.08 -33.62
N PRO A 323 -32.15 -25.04 -34.21
CA PRO A 323 -31.67 -23.65 -34.21
C PRO A 323 -32.70 -22.66 -33.61
N LYS A 324 -32.55 -21.35 -33.92
CA LYS A 324 -33.50 -20.21 -33.71
C LYS A 324 -33.34 -19.49 -32.36
N LYS A 325 -33.54 -18.17 -32.22
CA LYS A 325 -33.84 -17.01 -33.12
C LYS A 325 -33.38 -15.73 -32.37
N MET A 326 -32.68 -14.77 -33.00
CA MET A 326 -33.20 -13.57 -33.70
C MET A 326 -34.19 -12.66 -32.95
N LYS A 327 -33.93 -11.34 -33.06
CA LYS A 327 -34.83 -10.14 -33.12
C LYS A 327 -34.68 -9.10 -31.99
N SER A 328 -34.89 -7.78 -32.17
CA SER A 328 -34.68 -6.83 -33.31
C SER A 328 -35.17 -5.40 -32.95
N SER A 329 -34.33 -4.37 -33.15
CA SER A 329 -34.72 -2.96 -33.50
C SER A 329 -35.57 -2.13 -32.49
N PRO A 330 -35.87 -0.81 -32.69
CA PRO A 330 -35.24 0.27 -33.50
C PRO A 330 -35.00 1.64 -32.76
N LYS A 331 -34.39 2.61 -33.48
CA LYS A 331 -34.32 4.11 -33.25
C LYS A 331 -35.66 4.80 -33.69
N PRO A 332 -35.84 6.16 -33.77
CA PRO A 332 -34.97 7.35 -33.54
C PRO A 332 -35.57 8.46 -32.63
N GLN A 333 -34.86 9.55 -32.25
CA GLN A 333 -34.89 10.93 -32.85
C GLN A 333 -34.26 11.94 -31.83
N SER A 334 -33.94 13.23 -32.06
CA SER A 334 -33.55 14.05 -33.24
C SER A 334 -33.13 15.49 -32.82
N SER A 335 -32.22 16.17 -33.54
CA SER A 335 -31.82 17.61 -33.44
C SER A 335 -31.20 18.09 -32.09
N THR A 336 -30.20 18.98 -31.99
CA THR A 336 -29.81 20.16 -32.80
C THR A 336 -28.30 20.45 -32.65
N SER A 337 -27.70 21.18 -33.59
CA SER A 337 -26.29 21.61 -33.57
C SER A 337 -25.98 22.76 -32.59
N THR A 338 -24.83 22.71 -31.89
CA THR A 338 -23.79 23.77 -31.88
C THR A 338 -22.54 23.32 -31.10
N THR A 339 -21.40 23.37 -31.80
CA THR A 339 -20.01 23.55 -31.36
C THR A 339 -19.64 23.43 -29.87
N SER A 340 -18.87 22.39 -29.50
CA SER A 340 -17.61 22.54 -28.74
C SER A 340 -16.83 21.23 -28.62
N ASN A 341 -15.55 21.30 -28.98
CA ASN A 341 -14.43 20.34 -28.79
C ASN A 341 -14.74 18.99 -28.12
N THR A 342 -14.97 17.97 -28.94
CA THR A 342 -14.89 16.56 -28.51
C THR A 342 -13.45 16.18 -28.23
N THR A 343 -13.01 16.19 -26.97
CA THR A 343 -11.82 15.46 -26.53
C THR A 343 -12.13 13.96 -26.54
N SER A 344 -12.10 13.34 -27.72
CA SER A 344 -12.08 11.88 -27.81
C SER A 344 -10.73 11.39 -27.31
N SER A 345 -10.74 10.64 -26.22
CA SER A 345 -9.59 9.87 -25.75
C SER A 345 -9.29 8.74 -26.75
N THR A 346 -8.59 9.09 -27.83
CA THR A 346 -8.14 8.14 -28.83
C THR A 346 -7.14 7.18 -28.19
N THR A 347 -7.55 5.93 -28.07
CA THR A 347 -6.62 4.81 -27.89
C THR A 347 -5.68 4.80 -29.10
N SER A 348 -4.46 5.29 -28.92
CA SER A 348 -3.51 5.54 -30.01
C SER A 348 -3.01 4.21 -30.58
N ARG A 349 -3.68 3.73 -31.62
CA ARG A 349 -3.35 2.52 -32.39
C ARG A 349 -2.09 2.75 -33.21
N TRP A 350 -1.14 1.81 -33.20
CA TRP A 350 0.10 1.92 -33.98
C TRP A 350 -0.02 1.39 -35.41
N ILE A 351 -1.01 0.53 -35.69
CA ILE A 351 -1.25 0.04 -37.05
C ILE A 351 -1.56 1.20 -37.99
N THR A 352 -0.85 1.23 -39.13
CA THR A 352 -1.12 2.08 -40.29
C THR A 352 -1.01 1.22 -41.56
N PRO A 353 -1.59 1.63 -42.70
CA PRO A 353 -1.36 0.93 -43.96
C PRO A 353 0.11 1.05 -44.42
N ASP A 354 0.48 0.14 -45.31
CA ASP A 354 1.77 0.10 -46.04
C ASP A 354 3.01 -0.19 -45.17
N ILE A 355 2.79 -0.66 -43.95
CA ILE A 355 3.86 -1.16 -43.07
C ILE A 355 3.99 -2.69 -43.15
N SER A 356 5.20 -3.19 -42.97
CA SER A 356 5.43 -4.63 -42.82
C SER A 356 5.42 -5.05 -41.34
N VAL A 357 4.79 -6.19 -41.08
CA VAL A 357 4.52 -6.74 -39.74
C VAL A 357 4.83 -8.23 -39.71
N LYS A 358 5.00 -8.77 -38.51
CA LYS A 358 5.18 -10.20 -38.26
C LYS A 358 4.04 -10.71 -37.39
N ILE A 359 3.42 -11.82 -37.77
CA ILE A 359 2.32 -12.41 -37.00
C ILE A 359 2.90 -13.13 -35.78
N CYS A 360 2.62 -12.61 -34.58
CA CYS A 360 3.13 -13.15 -33.32
C CYS A 360 2.13 -14.09 -32.62
N SER A 361 0.92 -14.22 -33.16
CA SER A 361 -0.16 -15.04 -32.58
C SER A 361 -0.29 -16.41 -33.23
N LYS A 362 -0.56 -17.44 -32.42
CA LYS A 362 -0.91 -18.80 -32.88
C LYS A 362 -2.41 -19.00 -33.08
N SER A 363 -3.23 -18.01 -32.72
CA SER A 363 -4.70 -18.07 -32.87
C SER A 363 -5.13 -17.84 -34.32
N VAL A 364 -4.39 -17.02 -35.07
CA VAL A 364 -4.66 -16.69 -36.49
C VAL A 364 -4.47 -17.94 -37.36
N GLU A 365 -5.53 -18.34 -38.07
CA GLU A 365 -5.61 -19.58 -38.88
C GLU A 365 -4.96 -20.81 -38.23
N GLY A 366 -5.17 -21.02 -36.92
CA GLY A 366 -4.60 -22.16 -36.19
C GLY A 366 -3.08 -22.20 -36.14
N GLY A 367 -2.41 -21.06 -36.32
CA GLY A 367 -0.96 -20.91 -36.22
C GLY A 367 -0.20 -21.07 -37.54
N LYS A 368 -0.91 -21.23 -38.67
CA LYS A 368 -0.33 -21.44 -40.01
C LYS A 368 0.69 -20.37 -40.45
N TYR A 369 0.51 -19.12 -40.01
CA TYR A 369 1.39 -18.00 -40.32
C TYR A 369 2.15 -17.45 -39.10
N TYR A 370 2.19 -18.19 -37.99
CA TYR A 370 2.96 -17.80 -36.81
C TYR A 370 4.44 -17.55 -37.19
N CYS A 371 4.96 -16.41 -36.75
CA CYS A 371 6.28 -15.88 -37.07
C CYS A 371 6.57 -15.57 -38.55
N LYS A 372 5.56 -15.54 -39.44
CA LYS A 372 5.74 -15.08 -40.83
C LYS A 372 5.63 -13.57 -40.94
N LYS A 373 6.39 -13.00 -41.88
CA LYS A 373 6.30 -11.59 -42.29
C LYS A 373 5.15 -11.40 -43.28
N GLY A 374 4.39 -10.33 -43.12
CA GLY A 374 3.37 -9.86 -44.04
C GLY A 374 3.39 -8.34 -44.16
N TRP A 375 2.47 -7.80 -44.95
CA TRP A 375 2.26 -6.36 -45.09
C TRP A 375 0.79 -6.02 -44.89
N ILE A 376 0.54 -4.88 -44.24
CA ILE A 376 -0.81 -4.37 -44.00
C ILE A 376 -1.30 -3.68 -45.28
N ILE A 377 -2.40 -4.17 -45.84
CA ILE A 377 -3.07 -3.55 -47.00
C ILE A 377 -4.02 -2.45 -46.52
N ASP A 378 -4.84 -2.74 -45.52
CA ASP A 378 -5.87 -1.82 -45.03
C ASP A 378 -6.13 -2.01 -43.53
N VAL A 379 -6.63 -0.95 -42.89
CA VAL A 379 -6.88 -0.85 -41.46
C VAL A 379 -8.37 -0.61 -41.25
N LEU A 380 -9.06 -1.66 -40.79
CA LEU A 380 -10.49 -1.60 -40.51
C LEU A 380 -10.76 -0.78 -39.24
N PRO A 381 -11.94 -0.14 -39.16
CA PRO A 381 -12.45 0.42 -37.90
C PRO A 381 -12.36 -0.60 -36.76
N GLU A 382 -12.20 -0.10 -35.53
CA GLU A 382 -11.99 -0.86 -34.28
C GLU A 382 -10.54 -1.34 -34.04
N GLY A 383 -9.63 -1.30 -35.01
CA GLY A 383 -8.23 -1.77 -34.84
C GLY A 383 -8.01 -3.21 -35.27
N ARG A 384 -8.78 -3.64 -36.27
CA ARG A 384 -8.52 -4.85 -37.06
C ARG A 384 -7.83 -4.44 -38.36
N CYS A 385 -7.06 -5.32 -38.97
CA CYS A 385 -6.37 -5.03 -40.22
C CYS A 385 -6.37 -6.23 -41.18
N VAL A 386 -6.19 -5.92 -42.46
CA VAL A 386 -6.05 -6.88 -43.55
C VAL A 386 -4.57 -7.05 -43.86
N VAL A 387 -4.02 -8.24 -43.62
CA VAL A 387 -2.59 -8.54 -43.80
C VAL A 387 -2.39 -9.54 -44.93
N LYS A 388 -1.47 -9.27 -45.85
CA LYS A 388 -1.08 -10.21 -46.90
C LYS A 388 0.23 -10.92 -46.56
N VAL A 389 0.19 -12.26 -46.60
CA VAL A 389 1.27 -13.17 -46.21
C VAL A 389 1.34 -14.31 -47.22
N ASP A 390 2.52 -14.58 -47.81
CA ASP A 390 2.73 -15.68 -48.77
C ASP A 390 1.67 -15.75 -49.90
N GLY A 391 1.20 -14.59 -50.38
CA GLY A 391 0.15 -14.49 -51.40
C GLY A 391 -1.29 -14.73 -50.91
N SER A 392 -1.48 -15.13 -49.65
CA SER A 392 -2.80 -15.20 -49.00
C SER A 392 -3.15 -13.86 -48.35
N ILE A 393 -4.44 -13.49 -48.35
CA ILE A 393 -4.93 -12.29 -47.67
C ILE A 393 -5.72 -12.74 -46.43
N LEU A 394 -5.34 -12.21 -45.28
CA LEU A 394 -5.91 -12.52 -43.97
C LEU A 394 -6.69 -11.31 -43.47
N ASP A 395 -7.98 -11.49 -43.22
CA ASP A 395 -8.88 -10.44 -42.74
C ASP A 395 -9.10 -10.56 -41.21
N GLY A 396 -9.38 -9.42 -40.56
CA GLY A 396 -9.79 -9.38 -39.16
C GLY A 396 -8.68 -9.60 -38.13
N ILE A 397 -7.40 -9.49 -38.49
CA ILE A 397 -6.28 -9.63 -37.54
C ILE A 397 -6.25 -8.41 -36.61
N GLU A 398 -6.10 -8.62 -35.30
CA GLU A 398 -6.05 -7.54 -34.31
C GLU A 398 -4.62 -7.04 -34.06
N GLU A 399 -4.51 -5.79 -33.60
CA GLU A 399 -3.24 -5.13 -33.26
C GLU A 399 -2.30 -5.94 -32.35
N ARG A 400 -2.87 -6.64 -31.36
CA ARG A 400 -2.12 -7.48 -30.41
C ARG A 400 -1.53 -8.77 -30.99
N ASP A 401 -1.96 -9.18 -32.18
CA ASP A 401 -1.51 -10.42 -32.83
C ASP A 401 -0.34 -10.17 -33.81
N LEU A 402 0.13 -8.92 -33.87
CA LEU A 402 1.18 -8.42 -34.76
C LEU A 402 2.36 -7.81 -34.00
N GLU A 403 3.53 -7.81 -34.65
CA GLU A 403 4.81 -7.25 -34.21
C GLU A 403 5.36 -6.38 -35.35
N THR A 404 5.96 -5.22 -35.04
CA THR A 404 6.62 -4.38 -36.05
C THR A 404 7.85 -5.08 -36.63
N VAL A 405 8.19 -4.79 -37.88
CA VAL A 405 9.40 -5.32 -38.53
C VAL A 405 10.31 -4.16 -38.89
N VAL A 406 11.45 -4.01 -38.20
CA VAL A 406 12.47 -3.02 -38.54
C VAL A 406 13.40 -3.58 -39.64
N PRO A 407 13.64 -2.84 -40.74
CA PRO A 407 14.32 -3.38 -41.91
C PRO A 407 15.86 -3.36 -41.77
N GLY A 408 16.56 -3.57 -42.89
CA GLY A 408 18.01 -3.38 -42.98
C GLY A 408 18.43 -1.91 -42.85
N VAL A 409 19.75 -1.69 -42.72
CA VAL A 409 20.32 -0.35 -42.86
C VAL A 409 20.06 0.19 -44.27
N SER A 410 19.84 1.50 -44.39
CA SER A 410 19.46 2.23 -45.62
C SER A 410 18.07 1.92 -46.20
N ALA A 411 17.26 1.09 -45.52
CA ALA A 411 15.89 0.79 -45.95
C ALA A 411 14.88 1.84 -45.45
N PRO A 412 13.76 2.04 -46.17
CA PRO A 412 12.69 2.96 -45.77
C PRO A 412 11.91 2.46 -44.56
N VAL A 413 11.54 3.40 -43.70
CA VAL A 413 10.75 3.17 -42.48
C VAL A 413 9.69 4.23 -42.29
N LYS A 414 8.66 3.90 -41.50
CA LYS A 414 7.59 4.76 -41.06
C LYS A 414 7.46 4.68 -39.54
N VAL A 415 7.31 5.82 -38.91
CA VAL A 415 7.15 5.93 -37.45
C VAL A 415 5.69 5.63 -37.11
N VAL A 416 5.46 4.62 -36.28
CA VAL A 416 4.12 4.13 -35.89
C VAL A 416 3.69 4.61 -34.51
N TYR A 417 4.64 5.04 -33.68
CA TYR A 417 4.40 5.52 -32.31
C TYR A 417 5.35 6.67 -31.94
N GLY A 418 5.00 7.46 -30.93
CA GLY A 418 5.79 8.62 -30.47
C GLY A 418 5.35 9.95 -31.08
N GLU A 419 6.26 10.93 -31.05
CA GLU A 419 6.04 12.33 -31.46
C GLU A 419 5.92 12.47 -32.98
N PHE A 420 6.88 11.92 -33.72
CA PHE A 420 6.98 11.91 -35.19
C PHE A 420 6.03 10.91 -35.88
N LYS A 421 4.91 10.55 -35.24
CA LYS A 421 4.04 9.46 -35.69
C LYS A 421 3.41 9.76 -37.05
N GLY A 422 3.64 8.86 -38.00
CA GLY A 422 3.18 8.96 -39.38
C GLY A 422 4.27 9.38 -40.37
N GLU A 423 5.35 9.98 -39.89
CA GLU A 423 6.49 10.41 -40.70
C GLU A 423 7.28 9.21 -41.25
N THR A 424 7.95 9.44 -42.37
CA THR A 424 8.78 8.44 -43.06
C THR A 424 10.25 8.85 -43.06
N GLY A 425 11.14 7.87 -43.12
CA GLY A 425 12.58 8.11 -43.13
C GLY A 425 13.38 6.89 -43.55
N LYS A 426 14.69 6.91 -43.26
CA LYS A 426 15.64 5.84 -43.59
C LYS A 426 16.45 5.43 -42.37
N VAL A 427 16.62 4.12 -42.18
CA VAL A 427 17.49 3.58 -41.12
C VAL A 427 18.96 3.89 -41.43
N LEU A 428 19.65 4.58 -40.52
CA LEU A 428 21.11 4.77 -40.60
C LEU A 428 21.87 3.67 -39.87
N GLU A 429 21.44 3.33 -38.66
CA GLU A 429 22.07 2.31 -37.82
C GLU A 429 21.02 1.58 -36.99
N LYS A 430 21.25 0.30 -36.68
CA LYS A 430 20.41 -0.46 -35.74
C LYS A 430 21.25 -1.24 -34.74
N ASP A 431 20.94 -1.07 -33.46
CA ASP A 431 21.53 -1.82 -32.36
C ASP A 431 20.55 -2.89 -31.87
N SER A 432 20.63 -4.07 -32.48
CA SER A 432 19.80 -5.23 -32.11
C SER A 432 20.03 -5.74 -30.68
N LYS A 433 21.09 -5.33 -29.98
CA LYS A 433 21.31 -5.70 -28.57
C LYS A 433 20.54 -4.80 -27.62
N LYS A 434 20.28 -3.55 -28.02
CA LYS A 434 19.51 -2.58 -27.24
C LYS A 434 18.06 -2.40 -27.70
N GLY A 435 17.71 -2.89 -28.90
CA GLY A 435 16.38 -2.67 -29.51
C GLY A 435 16.18 -1.23 -30.00
N ILE A 436 17.27 -0.56 -30.40
CA ILE A 436 17.29 0.86 -30.76
C ILE A 436 17.65 1.02 -32.24
N VAL A 437 16.91 1.88 -32.93
CA VAL A 437 17.18 2.26 -34.32
C VAL A 437 17.47 3.76 -34.41
N TYR A 438 18.45 4.13 -35.22
CA TYR A 438 18.72 5.51 -35.61
C TYR A 438 18.12 5.73 -36.99
N VAL A 439 17.07 6.55 -37.05
CA VAL A 439 16.32 6.87 -38.27
C VAL A 439 16.62 8.31 -38.63
N ARG A 440 16.98 8.56 -39.90
CA ARG A 440 16.92 9.91 -40.44
C ARG A 440 15.55 10.11 -41.06
N LEU A 441 14.76 11.05 -40.54
CA LEU A 441 13.45 11.37 -41.08
C LEU A 441 13.60 12.14 -42.42
N ASP A 442 12.62 12.06 -43.29
CA ASP A 442 12.67 12.70 -44.62
C ASP A 442 12.13 14.17 -44.58
N ASP A 443 11.45 14.58 -43.51
CA ASP A 443 10.85 15.93 -43.38
C ASP A 443 11.84 16.99 -42.83
N ASP A 444 12.57 16.66 -41.77
CA ASP A 444 13.57 17.55 -41.12
C ASP A 444 15.03 17.18 -41.46
N PHE A 445 15.25 16.01 -42.06
CA PHE A 445 16.57 15.41 -42.34
C PHE A 445 17.44 15.13 -41.09
N GLU A 446 16.89 15.21 -39.87
CA GLU A 446 17.62 14.98 -38.62
C GLU A 446 17.61 13.50 -38.19
N VAL A 447 18.59 13.12 -37.36
CA VAL A 447 18.80 11.73 -36.93
C VAL A 447 18.17 11.49 -35.57
N HIS A 448 17.01 10.84 -35.59
CA HIS A 448 16.23 10.50 -34.41
C HIS A 448 16.53 9.08 -33.91
N LYS A 449 16.56 8.94 -32.58
CA LYS A 449 16.82 7.67 -31.87
C LYS A 449 15.49 7.11 -31.37
N MET A 450 15.08 5.95 -31.88
CA MET A 450 13.76 5.35 -31.63
C MET A 450 13.86 3.89 -31.17
N SER A 451 12.80 3.35 -30.56
CA SER A 451 12.67 1.90 -30.30
C SER A 451 12.38 1.14 -31.59
N PHE A 452 12.62 -0.17 -31.59
CA PHE A 452 12.12 -1.05 -32.65
C PHE A 452 10.58 -1.15 -32.66
N ASP A 453 9.93 -0.92 -31.51
CA ASP A 453 8.46 -0.92 -31.40
C ASP A 453 7.82 0.36 -31.98
N ASP A 454 8.58 1.46 -32.05
CA ASP A 454 8.10 2.76 -32.54
C ASP A 454 8.16 2.88 -34.08
N VAL A 455 8.83 1.95 -34.75
CA VAL A 455 9.22 2.05 -36.17
C VAL A 455 8.93 0.76 -36.93
N ALA A 456 8.34 0.87 -38.11
CA ALA A 456 8.12 -0.26 -39.01
C ALA A 456 8.74 -0.01 -40.40
N GLU A 457 9.19 -1.07 -41.06
CA GLU A 457 9.56 -1.09 -42.48
C GLU A 457 8.38 -0.63 -43.33
N TYR A 458 8.63 0.38 -44.16
CA TYR A 458 7.61 1.02 -44.99
C TYR A 458 7.74 0.56 -46.44
N LEU A 459 6.66 0.02 -47.00
CA LEU A 459 6.59 -0.31 -48.41
C LEU A 459 6.27 0.95 -49.21
N ARG A 460 7.30 1.56 -49.79
CA ARG A 460 7.15 2.64 -50.76
C ARG A 460 6.82 2.03 -52.13
N GLU A 461 5.55 2.08 -52.52
CA GLU A 461 5.12 1.85 -53.92
C GLU A 461 5.71 2.91 -54.88
#